data_AF-A0AAE9A1G0-F1
#
_entry.id   AF-A0AAE9A1G0-F1
#
_cell.length_a   1.000
_cell.length_b   1.000
_cell.length_c   1.000
_cell.angle_alpha   90.00
_cell.angle_beta   90.00
_cell.angle_gamma   90.00
#
_symmetry.space_group_name_H-M   'P 1'
#
loop_
_entity.id
_entity.type
_entity.pdbx_description
1 polymer ?
#
loop_
_entity_poly.entity_id
_entity_poly.type
_entity_poly.pdbx_seq_one_letter_code
_entity_poly.pdbx_strand_id
1 'polypeptide(L)'
;MFFLSILNKKQAYQFESSAETMPYYQLDELTRFIAKVGFIFTSLLVLLFIFLTIYFVKRDFGSYRNLLIAFSILGFSFSSSEYIVHPMIHSYSAGFVFFTNPQTSIVSNDVMKIGLVFFCGIYGSTVCFIAVQFMYRYWALFDAPKIKWFESWRILLWCCYSLSIGILWAGGIHWFLEIDDFSIDYFQQGVRQIYGLELSSIPGFTSVIYTRKGDVRWRNLMCTIEMTMIIGMQYMIICFCGRKMSTGMKEKISMLSETSRRLHTQFFKSLVLQIVVPTFLLFLPMIIIIYLPLFNLEFSFPTGILFSAFAIYPAIDIAIILYIVCDYRNAIKYVLESMKSVCMSGGYSSQEVSFPICTTNNQMVYPHHTTGV
;
A
#
# COMPACT_ATOMS: atom_id res chain seq x y z
N MET A 1 0.66 21.99 9.76
CA MET A 1 0.34 23.35 9.29
C MET A 1 -0.29 23.36 7.89
N PHE A 2 0.21 22.60 6.91
CA PHE A 2 -0.30 22.67 5.51
C PHE A 2 -1.71 22.06 5.30
N PHE A 3 -2.10 21.02 6.04
CA PHE A 3 -3.46 20.43 5.95
C PHE A 3 -4.50 21.12 6.84
N LEU A 4 -4.09 21.76 7.94
CA LEU A 4 -4.95 22.58 8.80
C LEU A 4 -5.37 23.90 8.12
N SER A 5 -4.69 24.32 7.05
CA SER A 5 -5.09 25.48 6.25
C SER A 5 -6.26 25.20 5.30
N ILE A 6 -6.64 23.93 5.11
CA ILE A 6 -7.63 23.53 4.10
C ILE A 6 -9.02 23.27 4.72
N LEU A 7 -9.13 23.12 6.04
CA LEU A 7 -10.41 22.94 6.73
C LEU A 7 -10.68 24.13 7.65
N ASN A 8 -11.18 25.22 7.07
CA ASN A 8 -11.77 26.29 7.87
C ASN A 8 -13.06 25.77 8.53
N LYS A 9 -13.44 26.26 9.72
CA LYS A 9 -14.67 25.81 10.44
C LYS A 9 -15.93 25.81 9.56
N LYS A 10 -16.01 26.74 8.60
CA LYS A 10 -17.08 26.79 7.58
C LYS A 10 -17.03 25.66 6.55
N GLN A 11 -15.85 25.22 6.10
CA GLN A 11 -15.69 24.09 5.19
C GLN A 11 -15.95 22.76 5.90
N ALA A 12 -15.61 22.66 7.19
CA ALA A 12 -16.01 21.52 8.01
C ALA A 12 -17.55 21.43 8.09
N TYR A 13 -18.25 22.54 8.37
CA TYR A 13 -19.72 22.62 8.35
C TYR A 13 -20.35 22.35 6.97
N GLN A 14 -19.73 22.79 5.88
CA GLN A 14 -20.23 22.53 4.53
C GLN A 14 -20.02 21.06 4.12
N PHE A 15 -18.93 20.44 4.56
CA PHE A 15 -18.70 19.00 4.39
C PHE A 15 -19.65 18.18 5.27
N GLU A 16 -19.95 18.65 6.47
CA GLU A 16 -20.95 18.12 7.41
C GLU A 16 -22.34 18.07 6.78
N SER A 17 -22.79 19.14 6.12
CA SER A 17 -24.06 19.14 5.36
C SER A 17 -24.09 18.12 4.20
N SER A 18 -22.94 17.80 3.59
CA SER A 18 -22.86 16.75 2.55
C SER A 18 -22.65 15.34 3.11
N ALA A 19 -22.07 15.20 4.31
CA ALA A 19 -21.86 13.94 5.00
C ALA A 19 -23.12 13.49 5.75
N GLU A 20 -23.95 14.42 6.26
CA GLU A 20 -25.29 14.14 6.76
C GLU A 20 -26.24 13.62 5.66
N THR A 21 -25.95 13.89 4.39
CA THR A 21 -26.78 13.43 3.25
C THR A 21 -26.43 12.03 2.71
N MET A 22 -25.30 11.42 3.11
CA MET A 22 -25.03 10.01 2.79
C MET A 22 -25.22 9.15 4.04
N PRO A 23 -26.31 8.37 4.16
CA PRO A 23 -26.47 7.43 5.27
C PRO A 23 -25.26 6.49 5.34
N TYR A 24 -24.66 6.32 6.52
CA TYR A 24 -23.45 5.52 6.77
C TYR A 24 -23.47 4.12 6.13
N TYR A 25 -24.67 3.55 5.95
CA TYR A 25 -24.90 2.31 5.19
C TYR A 25 -24.38 2.39 3.73
N GLN A 26 -24.67 3.48 3.01
CA GLN A 26 -24.19 3.70 1.65
C GLN A 26 -22.66 3.83 1.60
N LEU A 27 -22.06 4.43 2.65
CA LEU A 27 -20.62 4.55 2.72
C LEU A 27 -19.96 3.20 2.97
N ASP A 28 -20.54 2.38 3.84
CA ASP A 28 -20.08 1.02 4.12
C ASP A 28 -20.21 0.09 2.89
N GLU A 29 -21.31 0.22 2.13
CA GLU A 29 -21.43 -0.43 0.82
C GLU A 29 -20.37 0.04 -0.19
N LEU A 30 -20.09 1.35 -0.21
CA LEU A 30 -19.07 1.92 -1.08
C LEU A 30 -17.66 1.41 -0.71
N THR A 31 -17.31 1.37 0.58
CA THR A 31 -16.01 0.83 1.03
C THR A 31 -15.87 -0.64 0.70
N ARG A 32 -16.93 -1.45 0.87
CA ARG A 32 -16.98 -2.85 0.44
C ARG A 32 -16.76 -2.99 -1.06
N PHE A 33 -17.45 -2.16 -1.85
CA PHE A 33 -17.32 -2.17 -3.30
C PHE A 33 -15.89 -1.83 -3.72
N ILE A 34 -15.30 -0.78 -3.16
CA ILE A 34 -13.90 -0.39 -3.47
C ILE A 34 -12.93 -1.48 -3.04
N ALA A 35 -13.08 -2.08 -1.86
CA ALA A 35 -12.23 -3.19 -1.42
C ALA A 35 -12.32 -4.39 -2.37
N LYS A 36 -13.53 -4.75 -2.82
CA LYS A 36 -13.75 -5.81 -3.80
C LYS A 36 -13.08 -5.51 -5.14
N VAL A 37 -13.28 -4.30 -5.68
CA VAL A 37 -12.67 -3.86 -6.92
C VAL A 37 -11.14 -3.84 -6.79
N GLY A 38 -10.62 -3.27 -5.70
CA GLY A 38 -9.20 -3.24 -5.38
C GLY A 38 -8.58 -4.63 -5.31
N PHE A 39 -9.25 -5.58 -4.68
CA PHE A 39 -8.83 -6.99 -4.63
C PHE A 39 -8.79 -7.65 -6.00
N ILE A 40 -9.84 -7.49 -6.81
CA ILE A 40 -9.90 -8.07 -8.16
C ILE A 40 -8.76 -7.50 -9.03
N PHE A 41 -8.59 -6.18 -9.05
CA PHE A 41 -7.53 -5.54 -9.83
C PHE A 41 -6.14 -5.91 -9.33
N THR A 42 -5.91 -5.91 -8.02
CA THR A 42 -4.63 -6.34 -7.43
C THR A 42 -4.32 -7.77 -7.84
N SER A 43 -5.27 -8.68 -7.72
CA SER A 43 -5.10 -10.09 -8.07
C SER A 43 -4.70 -10.25 -9.55
N LEU A 44 -5.44 -9.61 -10.46
CA LEU A 44 -5.16 -9.67 -11.90
C LEU A 44 -3.79 -9.09 -12.25
N LEU A 45 -3.46 -7.92 -11.70
CA LEU A 45 -2.19 -7.24 -11.98
C LEU A 45 -1.00 -7.98 -11.37
N VAL A 46 -1.12 -8.52 -10.16
CA VAL A 46 -0.05 -9.31 -9.52
C VAL A 46 0.19 -10.60 -10.30
N LEU A 47 -0.87 -11.31 -10.71
CA LEU A 47 -0.73 -12.51 -11.54
C LEU A 47 -0.03 -12.20 -12.86
N LEU A 48 -0.48 -11.15 -13.57
CA LEU A 48 0.17 -10.70 -14.80
C LEU A 48 1.63 -10.32 -14.56
N PHE A 49 1.90 -9.55 -13.51
CA PHE A 49 3.25 -9.10 -13.16
C PHE A 49 4.19 -10.28 -12.88
N ILE A 50 3.78 -11.24 -12.06
CA ILE A 50 4.58 -12.42 -11.74
C ILE A 50 4.80 -13.28 -12.99
N PHE A 51 3.75 -13.50 -13.79
CA PHE A 51 3.85 -14.22 -15.07
C PHE A 51 4.88 -13.57 -16.01
N LEU A 52 4.78 -12.26 -16.25
CA LEU A 52 5.73 -11.54 -17.09
C LEU A 52 7.15 -11.59 -16.52
N THR A 53 7.29 -11.43 -15.20
CA THR A 53 8.57 -11.47 -14.50
C THR A 53 9.25 -12.83 -14.64
N ILE A 54 8.48 -13.93 -14.62
CA ILE A 54 9.02 -15.28 -14.69
C ILE A 54 9.40 -15.66 -16.12
N TYR A 55 8.53 -15.39 -17.09
CA TYR A 55 8.65 -15.97 -18.43
C TYR A 55 9.24 -15.03 -19.49
N PHE A 56 9.06 -13.71 -19.36
CA PHE A 56 9.36 -12.76 -20.43
C PHE A 56 10.47 -11.77 -20.08
N VAL A 57 10.57 -11.37 -18.81
CA VAL A 57 11.59 -10.43 -18.37
C VAL A 57 12.92 -11.18 -18.15
N LYS A 58 13.71 -11.28 -19.23
CA LYS A 58 15.02 -11.96 -19.24
C LYS A 58 16.20 -11.08 -18.82
N ARG A 59 15.98 -9.76 -18.64
CA ARG A 59 17.05 -8.87 -18.18
C ARG A 59 17.48 -9.29 -16.79
N ASP A 60 18.79 -9.41 -16.58
CA ASP A 60 19.35 -9.84 -15.31
C ASP A 60 19.21 -8.72 -14.27
N PHE A 61 18.00 -8.60 -13.71
CA PHE A 61 17.70 -7.70 -12.61
C PHE A 61 18.29 -8.19 -11.28
N GLY A 62 18.97 -9.34 -11.27
CA GLY A 62 19.58 -9.94 -10.10
C GLY A 62 18.61 -10.02 -8.92
N SER A 63 19.08 -9.56 -7.76
CA SER A 63 18.32 -9.49 -6.50
C SER A 63 17.06 -8.64 -6.55
N TYR A 64 16.98 -7.64 -7.45
CA TYR A 64 15.83 -6.74 -7.51
C TYR A 64 14.55 -7.47 -7.92
N ARG A 65 14.67 -8.44 -8.82
CA ARG A 65 13.54 -9.27 -9.28
C ARG A 65 12.86 -9.99 -8.11
N ASN A 66 13.65 -10.62 -7.25
CA ASN A 66 13.14 -11.34 -6.09
C ASN A 66 12.46 -10.39 -5.09
N LEU A 67 13.02 -9.19 -4.92
CA LEU A 67 12.45 -8.15 -4.07
C LEU A 67 11.09 -7.67 -4.60
N LEU A 68 10.96 -7.45 -5.91
CA LEU A 68 9.68 -7.09 -6.53
C LEU A 68 8.64 -8.20 -6.37
N ILE A 69 9.00 -9.47 -6.62
CA ILE A 69 8.07 -10.60 -6.44
C ILE A 69 7.61 -10.70 -4.98
N ALA A 70 8.53 -10.61 -4.02
CA ALA A 70 8.20 -10.64 -2.60
C ALA A 70 7.22 -9.51 -2.22
N PHE A 71 7.44 -8.30 -2.76
CA PHE A 71 6.53 -7.18 -2.53
C PHE A 71 5.16 -7.37 -3.17
N SER A 72 5.09 -7.93 -4.38
CA SER A 72 3.80 -8.24 -5.03
C SER A 72 2.99 -9.28 -4.24
N ILE A 73 3.66 -10.29 -3.67
CA ILE A 73 3.02 -11.27 -2.78
C ILE A 73 2.48 -10.58 -1.53
N LEU A 74 3.27 -9.70 -0.90
CA LEU A 74 2.82 -8.92 0.26
C LEU A 74 1.62 -8.02 -0.08
N GLY A 75 1.64 -7.34 -1.23
CA GLY A 75 0.53 -6.51 -1.71
C GLY A 75 -0.74 -7.32 -2.00
N PHE A 76 -0.60 -8.52 -2.56
CA PHE A 76 -1.73 -9.44 -2.73
C PHE A 76 -2.30 -9.89 -1.37
N SER A 77 -1.45 -10.26 -0.42
CA SER A 77 -1.87 -10.60 0.95
C SER A 77 -2.58 -9.43 1.62
N PHE A 78 -2.10 -8.20 1.41
CA PHE A 78 -2.71 -6.99 1.97
C PHE A 78 -4.12 -6.78 1.44
N SER A 79 -4.28 -6.76 0.12
CA SER A 79 -5.59 -6.59 -0.52
C SER A 79 -6.56 -7.74 -0.20
N SER A 80 -6.04 -8.97 -0.11
CA SER A 80 -6.83 -10.14 0.31
C SER A 80 -7.34 -10.00 1.75
N SER A 81 -6.46 -9.58 2.67
CA SER A 81 -6.82 -9.40 4.07
C SER A 81 -7.88 -8.32 4.25
N GLU A 82 -7.79 -7.21 3.50
CA GLU A 82 -8.80 -6.15 3.54
C GLU A 82 -10.15 -6.63 3.01
N TYR A 83 -10.15 -7.34 1.89
CA TYR A 83 -11.37 -7.90 1.31
C TYR A 83 -12.06 -8.91 2.23
N ILE A 84 -11.29 -9.80 2.86
CA ILE A 84 -11.83 -10.85 3.74
C ILE A 84 -12.29 -10.27 5.08
N VAL A 85 -11.48 -9.42 5.71
CA VAL A 85 -11.74 -8.92 7.07
C VAL A 85 -12.73 -7.75 7.03
N HIS A 86 -12.72 -6.97 5.97
CA HIS A 86 -13.49 -5.73 5.82
C HIS A 86 -13.37 -4.82 7.06
N PRO A 87 -12.16 -4.32 7.36
CA PRO A 87 -11.94 -3.43 8.49
C PRO A 87 -12.73 -2.13 8.32
N MET A 88 -13.30 -1.64 9.40
CA MET A 88 -14.05 -0.39 9.48
C MET A 88 -13.48 0.46 10.61
N ILE A 89 -13.49 1.77 10.41
CA ILE A 89 -13.09 2.72 11.46
C ILE A 89 -14.04 3.90 11.54
N HIS A 90 -14.56 4.14 12.74
CA HIS A 90 -15.44 5.26 13.04
C HIS A 90 -14.75 6.18 14.05
N SER A 91 -14.54 7.44 13.69
CA SER A 91 -13.91 8.42 14.58
C SER A 91 -14.95 9.38 15.15
N TYR A 92 -14.87 9.61 16.45
CA TYR A 92 -15.71 10.56 17.16
C TYR A 92 -14.91 11.23 18.28
N SER A 93 -14.76 12.56 18.20
CA SER A 93 -14.15 13.37 19.25
C SER A 93 -12.74 12.88 19.63
N ALA A 94 -12.48 12.56 20.90
CA ALA A 94 -11.17 12.11 21.39
C ALA A 94 -10.77 10.69 20.96
N GLY A 95 -11.46 10.03 20.03
CA GLY A 95 -11.24 8.61 19.79
C GLY A 95 -11.81 8.02 18.50
N PHE A 96 -11.55 6.72 18.32
CA PHE A 96 -12.13 5.90 17.26
C PHE A 96 -12.47 4.48 17.72
N VAL A 97 -13.41 3.86 17.00
CA VAL A 97 -13.70 2.42 17.05
C VAL A 97 -13.19 1.78 15.77
N PHE A 98 -12.34 0.76 15.88
CA PHE A 98 -11.80 -0.03 14.78
C PHE A 98 -12.38 -1.45 14.86
N PHE A 99 -13.23 -1.84 13.94
CA PHE A 99 -14.02 -3.07 14.05
C PHE A 99 -14.31 -3.67 12.69
N THR A 100 -14.93 -4.85 12.67
CA THR A 100 -15.55 -5.42 11.48
C THR A 100 -16.96 -5.87 11.80
N ASN A 101 -17.84 -5.89 10.79
CA ASN A 101 -19.24 -6.24 10.99
C ASN A 101 -19.40 -7.76 11.17
N PRO A 102 -19.82 -8.24 12.37
CA PRO A 102 -19.98 -9.68 12.60
C PRO A 102 -21.11 -10.30 11.76
N GLN A 103 -22.11 -9.52 11.36
CA GLN A 103 -23.26 -10.01 10.59
C GLN A 103 -22.89 -10.45 9.17
N THR A 104 -21.76 -9.98 8.64
CA THR A 104 -21.31 -10.32 7.28
C THR A 104 -20.40 -11.54 7.23
N SER A 105 -20.10 -12.16 8.37
CA SER A 105 -19.11 -13.21 8.50
C SER A 105 -19.70 -14.51 9.01
N ILE A 106 -19.17 -15.64 8.53
CA ILE A 106 -19.54 -16.99 8.98
C ILE A 106 -18.65 -17.50 10.12
N VAL A 107 -17.58 -16.76 10.46
CA VAL A 107 -16.63 -17.14 11.51
C VAL A 107 -16.92 -16.43 12.82
N SER A 108 -16.37 -16.94 13.94
CA SER A 108 -16.54 -16.34 15.27
C SER A 108 -15.90 -14.96 15.38
N ASN A 109 -16.40 -14.16 16.33
CA ASN A 109 -15.84 -12.84 16.65
C ASN A 109 -14.34 -12.88 16.97
N ASP A 110 -13.87 -13.91 17.68
CA ASP A 110 -12.45 -14.03 18.01
C ASP A 110 -11.58 -14.18 16.75
N VAL A 111 -12.04 -14.98 15.77
CA VAL A 111 -11.35 -15.14 14.49
C VAL A 111 -11.36 -13.85 13.70
N MET A 112 -12.47 -13.12 13.69
CA MET A 112 -12.56 -11.81 13.03
C MET A 112 -11.64 -10.77 13.67
N LYS A 113 -11.56 -10.76 15.01
CA LYS A 113 -10.67 -9.89 15.77
C LYS A 113 -9.19 -10.20 15.50
N ILE A 114 -8.82 -11.48 15.40
CA ILE A 114 -7.50 -11.90 14.92
C ILE A 114 -7.26 -11.40 13.48
N GLY A 115 -8.28 -11.47 12.62
CA GLY A 115 -8.24 -10.93 11.26
C GLY A 115 -7.91 -9.43 11.21
N LEU A 116 -8.52 -8.62 12.09
CA LEU A 116 -8.22 -7.19 12.22
C LEU A 116 -6.75 -6.95 12.59
N VAL A 117 -6.24 -7.67 13.58
CA VAL A 117 -4.83 -7.58 14.01
C VAL A 117 -3.89 -8.00 12.89
N PHE A 118 -4.23 -9.08 12.16
CA PHE A 118 -3.45 -9.56 11.03
C PHE A 118 -3.40 -8.54 9.88
N PHE A 119 -4.54 -7.92 9.53
CA PHE A 119 -4.61 -6.82 8.57
C PHE A 119 -3.68 -5.66 8.96
N CYS A 120 -3.71 -5.24 10.23
CA CYS A 120 -2.82 -4.20 10.74
C CYS A 120 -1.34 -4.61 10.65
N GLY A 121 -1.01 -5.88 10.93
CA GLY A 121 0.35 -6.40 10.79
C GLY A 121 0.84 -6.42 9.34
N ILE A 122 -0.03 -6.74 8.38
CA ILE A 122 0.31 -6.65 6.95
C ILE A 122 0.52 -5.20 6.54
N TYR A 123 -0.29 -4.25 7.03
CA TYR A 123 -0.06 -2.82 6.79
C TYR A 123 1.33 -2.39 7.30
N GLY A 124 1.67 -2.69 8.56
CA GLY A 124 2.98 -2.38 9.13
C GLY A 124 4.13 -3.00 8.34
N SER A 125 3.98 -4.27 7.92
CA SER A 125 4.93 -4.95 7.04
C SER A 125 5.07 -4.24 5.70
N THR A 126 3.96 -3.84 5.07
CA THR A 126 3.95 -3.17 3.77
C THR A 126 4.70 -1.85 3.81
N VAL A 127 4.42 -1.02 4.83
CA VAL A 127 5.11 0.26 5.04
C VAL A 127 6.62 0.06 5.20
N CYS A 128 7.04 -0.95 5.96
CA CYS A 128 8.45 -1.29 6.12
C CYS A 128 9.09 -1.79 4.82
N PHE A 129 8.41 -2.67 4.07
CA PHE A 129 8.95 -3.22 2.84
C PHE A 129 9.08 -2.16 1.73
N ILE A 130 8.21 -1.14 1.73
CA ILE A 130 8.37 0.05 0.87
C ILE A 130 9.69 0.77 1.21
N ALA A 131 9.99 0.99 2.49
CA ALA A 131 11.27 1.60 2.88
C ALA A 131 12.48 0.75 2.42
N VAL A 132 12.39 -0.58 2.53
CA VAL A 132 13.40 -1.52 2.02
C VAL A 132 13.57 -1.40 0.51
N GLN A 133 12.49 -1.28 -0.27
CA GLN A 133 12.53 -1.05 -1.71
C GLN A 133 13.25 0.25 -2.07
N PHE A 134 13.00 1.34 -1.33
CA PHE A 134 13.70 2.61 -1.51
C PHE A 134 15.19 2.52 -1.18
N MET A 135 15.52 1.80 -0.12
CA MET A 135 16.91 1.56 0.27
C MET A 135 17.65 0.70 -0.75
N TYR A 136 17.03 -0.36 -1.28
CA TYR A 136 17.59 -1.17 -2.36
C TYR A 136 17.97 -0.30 -3.55
N ARG A 137 17.03 0.53 -4.01
CA ARG A 137 17.24 1.40 -5.18
C ARG A 137 18.34 2.42 -4.93
N TYR A 138 18.41 2.96 -3.72
CA TYR A 138 19.48 3.87 -3.32
C TYR A 138 20.85 3.18 -3.39
N TRP A 139 21.01 1.99 -2.79
CA TRP A 139 22.27 1.24 -2.88
C TRP A 139 22.60 0.83 -4.31
N ALA A 140 21.61 0.44 -5.12
CA ALA A 140 21.85 0.05 -6.51
C ALA A 140 22.43 1.21 -7.33
N LEU A 141 22.07 2.46 -7.00
CA LEU A 141 22.50 3.66 -7.73
C LEU A 141 23.80 4.28 -7.22
N PHE A 142 24.07 4.19 -5.91
CA PHE A 142 25.17 4.91 -5.25
C PHE A 142 26.16 4.02 -4.49
N ASP A 143 25.82 2.77 -4.19
CA ASP A 143 26.63 1.87 -3.37
C ASP A 143 26.39 0.39 -3.75
N ALA A 144 26.68 0.07 -5.02
CA ALA A 144 26.41 -1.25 -5.60
C ALA A 144 26.98 -2.43 -4.80
N PRO A 145 28.16 -2.35 -4.15
CA PRO A 145 28.68 -3.44 -3.32
C PRO A 145 27.75 -3.85 -2.16
N LYS A 146 26.85 -2.98 -1.69
CA LYS A 146 25.86 -3.31 -0.65
C LYS A 146 24.68 -4.14 -1.17
N ILE A 147 24.50 -4.24 -2.49
CA ILE A 147 23.43 -5.06 -3.09
C ILE A 147 23.58 -6.55 -2.77
N LYS A 148 24.79 -7.00 -2.41
CA LYS A 148 25.04 -8.34 -1.87
C LYS A 148 24.15 -8.72 -0.67
N TRP A 149 23.59 -7.74 0.05
CA TRP A 149 22.65 -7.98 1.17
C TRP A 149 21.24 -8.34 0.72
N PHE A 150 20.94 -8.22 -0.57
CA PHE A 150 19.67 -8.58 -1.18
C PHE A 150 19.76 -9.82 -2.07
N GLU A 151 20.96 -10.37 -2.23
CA GLU A 151 21.21 -11.54 -3.05
C GLU A 151 21.00 -12.84 -2.27
N SER A 152 20.61 -13.88 -3.02
CA SER A 152 20.45 -15.25 -2.50
C SER A 152 19.55 -15.30 -1.26
N TRP A 153 19.93 -16.04 -0.23
CA TRP A 153 19.12 -16.21 0.99
C TRP A 153 19.00 -14.94 1.83
N ARG A 154 19.88 -13.94 1.66
CA ARG A 154 19.90 -12.73 2.50
C ARG A 154 18.68 -11.85 2.31
N ILE A 155 17.96 -11.99 1.20
CA ILE A 155 16.65 -11.34 1.01
C ILE A 155 15.65 -11.71 2.12
N LEU A 156 15.76 -12.92 2.67
CA LEU A 156 14.90 -13.37 3.78
C LEU A 156 15.11 -12.51 5.03
N LEU A 157 16.30 -11.94 5.24
CA LEU A 157 16.55 -11.02 6.36
C LEU A 157 15.68 -9.76 6.27
N TRP A 158 15.49 -9.24 5.05
CA TRP A 158 14.61 -8.08 4.82
C TRP A 158 13.14 -8.44 4.96
N CYS A 159 12.74 -9.65 4.54
CA CYS A 159 11.41 -10.17 4.80
C CYS A 159 11.16 -10.31 6.31
N CYS A 160 12.12 -10.87 7.07
CA CYS A 160 12.03 -10.99 8.52
C CYS A 160 11.97 -9.62 9.22
N TYR A 161 12.78 -8.65 8.80
CA TYR A 161 12.71 -7.27 9.31
C TYR A 161 11.34 -6.64 9.06
N SER A 162 10.80 -6.83 7.85
CA SER A 162 9.46 -6.34 7.53
C SER A 162 8.38 -6.99 8.37
N LEU A 163 8.44 -8.31 8.54
CA LEU A 163 7.49 -9.06 9.37
C LEU A 163 7.60 -8.67 10.83
N SER A 164 8.80 -8.39 11.36
CA SER A 164 8.95 -7.96 12.75
C SER A 164 8.33 -6.58 12.99
N ILE A 165 8.45 -5.63 12.05
CA ILE A 165 7.71 -4.36 12.12
C ILE A 165 6.20 -4.57 12.06
N GLY A 166 5.73 -5.50 11.23
CA GLY A 166 4.32 -5.89 11.19
C GLY A 166 3.83 -6.47 12.51
N ILE A 167 4.61 -7.36 13.13
CA ILE A 167 4.29 -7.95 14.44
C ILE A 167 4.25 -6.88 15.53
N LEU A 168 5.20 -5.93 15.54
CA LEU A 168 5.19 -4.81 16.48
C LEU A 168 3.90 -4.01 16.32
N TRP A 169 3.55 -3.59 15.09
CA TRP A 169 2.32 -2.86 14.81
C TRP A 169 1.06 -3.62 15.27
N ALA A 170 0.98 -4.91 14.96
CA ALA A 170 -0.12 -5.78 15.38
C ALA A 170 -0.22 -5.90 16.91
N GLY A 171 0.92 -6.05 17.59
CA GLY A 171 1.01 -6.05 19.05
C GLY A 171 0.52 -4.74 19.65
N GLY A 172 0.97 -3.60 19.12
CA GLY A 172 0.52 -2.29 19.58
C GLY A 172 -1.00 -2.13 19.55
N ILE A 173 -1.65 -2.56 18.47
CA ILE A 173 -3.11 -2.59 18.37
C ILE A 173 -3.71 -3.48 19.47
N HIS A 174 -3.25 -4.73 19.57
CA HIS A 174 -3.85 -5.72 20.46
C HIS A 174 -3.73 -5.34 21.95
N TRP A 175 -2.57 -4.86 22.38
CA TRP A 175 -2.32 -4.56 23.80
C TRP A 175 -2.87 -3.19 24.23
N PHE A 176 -2.78 -2.16 23.38
CA PHE A 176 -3.10 -0.80 23.79
C PHE A 176 -4.54 -0.38 23.47
N LEU A 177 -5.18 -0.98 22.47
CA LEU A 177 -6.52 -0.60 22.00
C LEU A 177 -7.62 -1.60 22.38
N GLU A 178 -7.34 -2.52 23.31
CA GLU A 178 -8.35 -3.44 23.82
C GLU A 178 -9.54 -2.65 24.42
N ILE A 179 -10.75 -3.08 24.06
CA ILE A 179 -12.01 -2.46 24.51
C ILE A 179 -12.12 -2.60 26.03
N ASP A 180 -12.44 -1.49 26.70
CA ASP A 180 -12.73 -1.46 28.13
C ASP A 180 -14.06 -0.77 28.42
N ASP A 181 -14.49 -0.84 29.68
CA ASP A 181 -15.78 -0.30 30.14
C ASP A 181 -15.95 1.18 29.81
N PHE A 182 -14.88 1.96 29.86
CA PHE A 182 -14.92 3.38 29.54
C PHE A 182 -15.13 3.60 28.04
N SER A 183 -14.41 2.87 27.18
CA SER A 183 -14.62 2.94 25.73
C SER A 183 -16.04 2.53 25.33
N ILE A 184 -16.61 1.54 26.02
CA ILE A 184 -18.01 1.13 25.82
C ILE A 184 -18.95 2.30 26.17
N ASP A 185 -18.86 2.85 27.38
CA ASP A 185 -19.65 4.02 27.80
C ASP A 185 -19.45 5.23 26.85
N TYR A 186 -18.26 5.39 26.29
CA TYR A 186 -17.94 6.49 25.38
C TYR A 186 -18.58 6.33 23.99
N PHE A 187 -18.53 5.14 23.38
CA PHE A 187 -18.95 4.95 21.98
C PHE A 187 -20.31 4.26 21.80
N GLN A 188 -20.84 3.55 22.80
CA GLN A 188 -21.99 2.65 22.64
C GLN A 188 -23.22 3.34 22.05
N GLN A 189 -23.51 4.58 22.44
CA GLN A 189 -24.65 5.32 21.91
C GLN A 189 -24.49 5.60 20.40
N GLY A 190 -23.34 6.13 19.99
CA GLY A 190 -23.05 6.43 18.59
C GLY A 190 -23.00 5.18 17.72
N VAL A 191 -22.33 4.12 18.21
CA VAL A 191 -22.26 2.84 17.48
C VAL A 191 -23.64 2.23 17.28
N ARG A 192 -24.50 2.26 18.30
CA ARG A 192 -25.87 1.74 18.19
C ARG A 192 -26.75 2.57 17.26
N GLN A 193 -26.65 3.90 17.32
CA GLN A 193 -27.44 4.78 16.47
C GLN A 193 -27.03 4.69 15.00
N ILE A 194 -25.73 4.59 14.72
CA ILE A 194 -25.19 4.63 13.36
C ILE A 194 -25.19 3.24 12.71
N TYR A 195 -24.78 2.21 13.44
CA TYR A 195 -24.58 0.86 12.90
C TYR A 195 -25.62 -0.14 13.37
N GLY A 196 -26.45 0.18 14.38
CA GLY A 196 -27.37 -0.79 14.97
C GLY A 196 -26.68 -1.91 15.75
N LEU A 197 -25.41 -1.72 16.11
CA LEU A 197 -24.57 -2.74 16.77
C LEU A 197 -24.36 -2.43 18.26
N GLU A 198 -24.06 -3.47 19.03
CA GLU A 198 -23.63 -3.35 20.42
C GLU A 198 -22.11 -3.51 20.51
N LEU A 199 -21.41 -2.50 21.05
CA LEU A 199 -19.94 -2.44 21.04
C LEU A 199 -19.30 -3.62 21.81
N SER A 200 -19.98 -4.09 22.85
CA SER A 200 -19.57 -5.26 23.66
C SER A 200 -19.57 -6.57 22.87
N SER A 201 -20.35 -6.66 21.78
CA SER A 201 -20.56 -7.90 21.02
C SER A 201 -19.93 -7.88 19.62
N ILE A 202 -19.22 -6.82 19.25
CA ILE A 202 -18.52 -6.74 17.96
C ILE A 202 -17.03 -7.08 18.11
N PRO A 203 -16.43 -7.74 17.09
CA PRO A 203 -14.98 -7.88 17.01
C PRO A 203 -14.33 -6.53 16.69
N GLY A 204 -13.60 -5.96 17.65
CA GLY A 204 -12.96 -4.68 17.45
C GLY A 204 -12.01 -4.25 18.57
N PHE A 205 -11.50 -3.04 18.37
CA PHE A 205 -10.57 -2.30 19.20
C PHE A 205 -11.03 -0.84 19.30
N THR A 206 -10.65 -0.15 20.36
CA THR A 206 -11.03 1.24 20.60
C THR A 206 -9.83 2.07 21.03
N SER A 207 -9.75 3.29 20.52
CA SER A 207 -8.84 4.30 21.03
C SER A 207 -9.63 5.48 21.57
N VAL A 208 -9.42 5.85 22.83
CA VAL A 208 -9.89 7.12 23.38
C VAL A 208 -8.72 7.78 24.09
N ILE A 209 -8.33 8.96 23.63
CA ILE A 209 -7.12 9.66 24.10
C ILE A 209 -7.39 10.42 25.41
N TYR A 210 -8.58 11.01 25.55
CA TYR A 210 -8.95 11.84 26.69
C TYR A 210 -10.14 11.25 27.44
N THR A 211 -10.12 11.31 28.77
CA THR A 211 -11.31 11.06 29.57
C THR A 211 -12.33 12.19 29.39
N ARG A 212 -13.58 12.00 29.85
CA ARG A 212 -14.59 13.07 29.89
C ARG A 212 -14.16 14.29 30.72
N LYS A 213 -13.16 14.13 31.61
CA LYS A 213 -12.57 15.21 32.42
C LYS A 213 -11.36 15.88 31.76
N GLY A 214 -10.91 15.38 30.61
CA GLY A 214 -9.73 15.87 29.89
C GLY A 214 -8.42 15.18 30.27
N ASP A 215 -8.43 14.21 31.19
CA ASP A 215 -7.23 13.46 31.57
C ASP A 215 -6.76 12.55 30.43
N VAL A 216 -5.44 12.42 30.27
CA VAL A 216 -4.86 11.58 29.21
C VAL A 216 -4.95 10.10 29.58
N ARG A 217 -5.52 9.32 28.67
CA ARG A 217 -5.52 7.85 28.73
C ARG A 217 -4.22 7.31 28.14
N TRP A 218 -3.20 7.23 28.99
CA TRP A 218 -1.85 6.84 28.60
C TRP A 218 -1.77 5.53 27.82
N ARG A 219 -2.56 4.51 28.17
CA ARG A 219 -2.60 3.24 27.42
C ARG A 219 -2.87 3.45 25.93
N ASN A 220 -3.92 4.21 25.61
CA ASN A 220 -4.30 4.49 24.22
C ASN A 220 -3.28 5.44 23.53
N LEU A 221 -2.77 6.45 24.26
CA LEU A 221 -1.76 7.35 23.72
C LEU A 221 -0.44 6.63 23.39
N MET A 222 -0.04 5.61 24.16
CA MET A 222 1.15 4.82 23.85
C MET A 222 1.05 4.12 22.50
N CYS A 223 -0.15 3.65 22.13
CA CYS A 223 -0.40 3.11 20.78
C CYS A 223 -0.14 4.14 19.69
N THR A 224 -0.67 5.35 19.86
CA THR A 224 -0.47 6.48 18.94
C THR A 224 1.02 6.84 18.81
N ILE A 225 1.76 6.84 19.92
CA ILE A 225 3.21 7.10 19.94
C ILE A 225 3.96 5.98 19.19
N GLU A 226 3.64 4.72 19.46
CA GLU A 226 4.25 3.57 18.80
C GLU A 226 4.05 3.63 17.27
N MET A 227 2.80 3.79 16.81
CA MET A 227 2.50 3.91 15.38
C MET A 227 3.21 5.10 14.74
N THR A 228 3.28 6.23 15.45
CA THR A 228 4.00 7.43 15.02
C THR A 228 5.49 7.13 14.85
N MET A 229 6.12 6.43 15.79
CA MET A 229 7.53 6.06 15.70
C MET A 229 7.79 5.11 14.52
N ILE A 230 6.94 4.10 14.34
CA ILE A 230 7.06 3.14 13.23
C ILE A 230 6.93 3.86 11.88
N ILE A 231 5.81 4.55 11.63
CA ILE A 231 5.59 5.28 10.36
C ILE A 231 6.66 6.35 10.17
N GLY A 232 6.96 7.12 11.22
CA GLY A 232 7.95 8.20 11.17
C GLY A 232 9.31 7.68 10.73
N MET A 233 9.78 6.57 11.31
CA MET A 233 11.05 5.95 10.95
C MET A 233 11.06 5.46 9.50
N GLN A 234 10.05 4.69 9.08
CA GLN A 234 10.01 4.15 7.70
C GLN A 234 9.89 5.27 6.67
N TYR A 235 9.06 6.27 6.92
CA TYR A 235 8.87 7.41 6.02
C TYR A 235 10.13 8.29 5.95
N MET A 236 10.88 8.42 7.05
CA MET A 236 12.15 9.12 7.05
C MET A 236 13.18 8.42 6.14
N ILE A 237 13.26 7.09 6.18
CA ILE A 237 14.12 6.29 5.27
C ILE A 237 13.71 6.53 3.82
N ILE A 238 12.41 6.42 3.50
CA ILE A 238 11.88 6.67 2.15
C ILE A 238 12.25 8.07 1.67
N CYS A 239 12.02 9.10 2.51
CA CYS A 239 12.33 10.49 2.16
C CYS A 239 13.82 10.73 1.97
N PHE A 240 14.67 10.16 2.83
CA PHE A 240 16.13 10.27 2.72
C PHE A 240 16.63 9.64 1.42
N CYS A 241 16.28 8.37 1.19
CA CYS A 241 16.66 7.63 -0.02
C CYS A 241 16.10 8.31 -1.28
N GLY A 242 14.83 8.73 -1.26
CA GLY A 242 14.17 9.44 -2.35
C GLY A 242 14.85 10.75 -2.72
N ARG A 243 15.17 11.60 -1.73
CA ARG A 243 15.87 12.88 -1.97
C ARG A 243 17.28 12.67 -2.52
N LYS A 244 18.05 11.74 -1.94
CA LYS A 244 19.40 11.43 -2.41
C LYS A 244 19.39 10.88 -3.83
N MET A 245 18.48 9.95 -4.13
CA MET A 245 18.29 9.44 -5.49
C MET A 245 17.86 10.52 -6.47
N SER A 246 16.94 11.41 -6.09
CA SER A 246 16.52 12.52 -6.94
C SER A 246 17.65 13.49 -7.25
N THR A 247 18.52 13.78 -6.29
CA THR A 247 19.58 14.79 -6.45
C THR A 247 20.76 14.19 -7.23
N GLY A 248 21.26 13.04 -6.80
CA GLY A 248 22.40 12.39 -7.45
C GLY A 248 22.08 11.89 -8.87
N MET A 249 20.81 11.59 -9.17
CA MET A 249 20.42 11.27 -10.55
C MET A 249 20.37 12.51 -11.44
N LYS A 250 20.03 13.70 -10.94
CA LYS A 250 20.12 14.95 -11.72
C LYS A 250 21.57 15.27 -12.11
N GLU A 251 22.50 15.07 -11.17
CA GLU A 251 23.94 15.24 -11.43
C GLU A 251 24.44 14.24 -12.49
N LYS A 252 24.13 12.94 -12.34
CA LYS A 252 24.51 11.92 -13.34
C LYS A 252 23.86 12.16 -14.71
N ILE A 253 22.58 12.56 -14.76
CA ILE A 253 21.84 12.87 -16.00
C ILE A 253 22.51 14.01 -16.80
N SER A 254 23.08 15.00 -16.11
CA SER A 254 23.76 16.13 -16.77
C SER A 254 25.05 15.74 -17.51
N MET A 255 25.62 14.58 -17.17
CA MET A 255 26.88 14.06 -17.73
C MET A 255 26.67 12.99 -18.81
N LEU A 256 25.42 12.67 -19.18
CA LEU A 256 25.08 11.53 -20.03
C LEU A 256 24.68 11.93 -21.45
N SER A 257 24.94 11.02 -22.41
CA SER A 257 24.46 11.11 -23.80
C SER A 257 22.92 11.14 -23.88
N GLU A 258 22.36 11.64 -24.98
CA GLU A 258 20.90 11.84 -25.10
C GLU A 258 20.06 10.58 -24.87
N THR A 259 20.56 9.43 -25.32
CA THR A 259 19.93 8.13 -25.12
C THR A 259 19.89 7.73 -23.64
N SER A 260 21.03 7.79 -22.95
CA SER A 260 21.11 7.50 -21.51
C SER A 260 20.29 8.51 -20.69
N ARG A 261 20.27 9.79 -21.10
CA ARG A 261 19.44 10.85 -20.50
C ARG A 261 17.95 10.48 -20.48
N ARG A 262 17.42 9.93 -21.58
CA ARG A 262 16.02 9.49 -21.67
C ARG A 262 15.72 8.31 -20.74
N LEU A 263 16.59 7.31 -20.69
CA LEU A 263 16.43 6.15 -19.81
C LEU A 263 16.43 6.58 -18.33
N HIS A 264 17.39 7.39 -17.91
CA HIS A 264 17.47 7.90 -16.54
C HIS A 264 16.29 8.82 -16.17
N THR A 265 15.74 9.58 -17.12
CA THR A 265 14.51 10.37 -16.91
C THR A 265 13.29 9.48 -16.65
N GLN A 266 13.18 8.32 -17.29
CA GLN A 266 12.11 7.36 -17.04
C GLN A 266 12.23 6.75 -15.63
N PHE A 267 13.44 6.37 -15.21
CA PHE A 267 13.71 5.93 -13.85
C PHE A 267 13.36 7.01 -12.81
N PHE A 268 13.66 8.29 -13.11
CA PHE A 268 13.28 9.41 -12.24
C PHE A 268 11.75 9.56 -12.11
N LYS A 269 11.00 9.47 -13.21
CA LYS A 269 9.53 9.51 -13.16
C LYS A 269 8.94 8.35 -12.34
N SER A 270 9.48 7.14 -12.50
CA SER A 270 9.09 5.98 -11.68
C SER A 270 9.32 6.24 -10.20
N LEU A 271 10.48 6.78 -9.86
CA LEU A 271 10.87 7.10 -8.49
C LEU A 271 9.93 8.13 -7.86
N VAL A 272 9.60 9.21 -8.58
CA VAL A 272 8.66 10.23 -8.08
C VAL A 272 7.30 9.62 -7.82
N LEU A 273 6.76 8.84 -8.76
CA LEU A 273 5.45 8.19 -8.60
C LEU A 273 5.45 7.21 -7.42
N GLN A 274 6.52 6.44 -7.23
CA GLN A 274 6.64 5.50 -6.11
C GLN A 274 6.83 6.16 -4.74
N ILE A 275 7.20 7.44 -4.66
CA ILE A 275 7.17 8.20 -3.40
C ILE A 275 5.77 8.78 -3.19
N VAL A 276 5.22 9.39 -4.24
CA VAL A 276 3.94 10.10 -4.19
C VAL A 276 2.78 9.17 -3.86
N VAL A 277 2.70 8.01 -4.53
CA VAL A 277 1.55 7.11 -4.40
C VAL A 277 1.40 6.53 -3.00
N PRO A 278 2.42 5.90 -2.38
CA PRO A 278 2.31 5.47 -0.98
C PRO A 278 2.03 6.63 -0.03
N THR A 279 2.57 7.84 -0.30
CA THR A 279 2.32 9.02 0.53
C THR A 279 0.83 9.34 0.61
N PHE A 280 0.13 9.37 -0.52
CA PHE A 280 -1.29 9.69 -0.55
C PHE A 280 -2.21 8.52 -0.21
N LEU A 281 -1.81 7.30 -0.58
CA LEU A 281 -2.68 6.13 -0.42
C LEU A 281 -2.46 5.38 0.89
N LEU A 282 -1.28 5.43 1.51
CA LEU A 282 -0.98 4.69 2.75
C LEU A 282 -0.66 5.59 3.93
N PHE A 283 0.24 6.57 3.75
CA PHE A 283 0.74 7.38 4.86
C PHE A 283 -0.23 8.48 5.27
N LEU A 284 -0.72 9.27 4.32
CA LEU A 284 -1.65 10.37 4.59
C LEU A 284 -2.96 9.90 5.25
N PRO A 285 -3.65 8.86 4.76
CA PRO A 285 -4.88 8.40 5.40
C PRO A 285 -4.62 7.88 6.81
N MET A 286 -3.50 7.19 7.03
CA MET A 286 -3.11 6.70 8.36
C MET A 286 -2.74 7.82 9.33
N ILE A 287 -2.02 8.87 8.87
CA ILE A 287 -1.74 10.07 9.66
C ILE A 287 -3.05 10.72 10.13
N ILE A 288 -4.05 10.82 9.25
CA ILE A 288 -5.37 11.35 9.62
C ILE A 288 -5.99 10.48 10.72
N ILE A 289 -6.02 9.16 10.54
CA ILE A 289 -6.58 8.21 11.53
C ILE A 289 -5.90 8.33 12.90
N ILE A 290 -4.56 8.37 12.93
CA ILE A 290 -3.76 8.35 14.16
C ILE A 290 -3.90 9.66 14.94
N TYR A 291 -3.90 10.81 14.26
CA TYR A 291 -3.86 12.11 14.90
C TYR A 291 -5.23 12.77 15.08
N LEU A 292 -6.26 12.36 14.34
CA LEU A 292 -7.62 12.91 14.48
C LEU A 292 -8.11 12.88 15.94
N PRO A 293 -7.96 11.77 16.70
CA PRO A 293 -8.34 11.71 18.12
C PRO A 293 -7.65 12.75 19.03
N LEU A 294 -6.43 13.19 18.71
CA LEU A 294 -5.70 14.17 19.53
C LEU A 294 -6.34 15.56 19.49
N PHE A 295 -7.13 15.87 18.45
CA PHE A 295 -7.77 17.18 18.32
C PHE A 295 -9.08 17.29 19.09
N ASN A 296 -9.64 16.18 19.59
CA ASN A 296 -10.87 16.15 20.38
C ASN A 296 -12.02 16.97 19.75
N LEU A 297 -12.27 16.77 18.46
CA LEU A 297 -13.25 17.55 17.70
C LEU A 297 -14.64 16.93 17.81
N GLU A 298 -15.64 17.71 18.25
CA GLU A 298 -17.01 17.24 18.53
C GLU A 298 -17.85 16.91 17.27
N PHE A 299 -17.28 16.25 16.27
CA PHE A 299 -18.01 15.72 15.12
C PHE A 299 -17.61 14.27 14.83
N SER A 300 -18.56 13.51 14.28
CA SER A 300 -18.31 12.14 13.81
C SER A 300 -17.77 12.19 12.39
N PHE A 301 -16.55 11.70 12.18
CA PHE A 301 -15.99 11.56 10.84
C PHE A 301 -16.00 10.09 10.43
N PRO A 302 -16.57 9.74 9.27
CA PRO A 302 -16.50 8.38 8.76
C PRO A 302 -15.11 8.10 8.18
N THR A 303 -14.11 7.96 9.07
CA THR A 303 -12.74 7.60 8.72
C THR A 303 -12.64 6.30 7.91
N GLY A 304 -13.66 5.45 7.91
CA GLY A 304 -13.69 4.18 7.17
C GLY A 304 -13.39 4.33 5.69
N ILE A 305 -13.79 5.44 5.05
CA ILE A 305 -13.47 5.71 3.64
C ILE A 305 -11.96 5.81 3.39
N LEU A 306 -11.16 6.12 4.40
CA LEU A 306 -9.70 6.20 4.29
C LEU A 306 -9.07 4.83 4.03
N PHE A 307 -9.70 3.74 4.48
CA PHE A 307 -9.23 2.38 4.14
C PHE A 307 -9.44 2.04 2.67
N SER A 308 -10.40 2.67 1.98
CA SER A 308 -10.53 2.52 0.52
C SER A 308 -9.26 2.94 -0.24
N ALA A 309 -8.45 3.84 0.31
CA ALA A 309 -7.14 4.17 -0.25
C ALA A 309 -6.12 3.02 -0.11
N PHE A 310 -6.23 2.23 0.98
CA PHE A 310 -5.40 1.05 1.22
C PHE A 310 -5.75 -0.07 0.23
N ALA A 311 -7.04 -0.30 -0.01
CA ALA A 311 -7.52 -1.33 -0.95
C ALA A 311 -6.95 -1.18 -2.36
N ILE A 312 -6.83 0.05 -2.85
CA ILE A 312 -6.39 0.33 -4.22
C ILE A 312 -4.86 0.44 -4.35
N TYR A 313 -4.14 0.64 -3.24
CA TYR A 313 -2.70 0.87 -3.27
C TYR A 313 -1.92 -0.27 -3.96
N PRO A 314 -2.10 -1.56 -3.60
CA PRO A 314 -1.33 -2.65 -4.22
C PRO A 314 -1.53 -2.73 -5.74
N ALA A 315 -2.76 -2.53 -6.23
CA ALA A 315 -3.05 -2.50 -7.66
C ALA A 315 -2.30 -1.36 -8.37
N ILE A 316 -2.32 -0.15 -7.80
CA ILE A 316 -1.66 1.02 -8.39
C ILE A 316 -0.14 0.85 -8.41
N ASP A 317 0.46 0.30 -7.35
CA ASP A 317 1.91 0.07 -7.30
C ASP A 317 2.39 -0.85 -8.43
N ILE A 318 1.69 -1.98 -8.64
CA ILE A 318 2.01 -2.91 -9.72
C ILE A 318 1.74 -2.28 -11.09
N ALA A 319 0.63 -1.56 -11.26
CA ALA A 319 0.32 -0.87 -12.51
C ALA A 319 1.42 0.14 -12.90
N ILE A 320 1.98 0.86 -11.93
CA ILE A 320 3.12 1.78 -12.14
C ILE A 320 4.33 1.04 -12.70
N ILE A 321 4.66 -0.13 -12.14
CA ILE A 321 5.80 -0.93 -12.62
C ILE A 321 5.56 -1.41 -14.06
N LEU A 322 4.39 -1.98 -14.33
CA LEU A 322 4.01 -2.48 -15.65
C LEU A 322 4.00 -1.37 -16.72
N TYR A 323 3.57 -0.16 -16.36
CA TYR A 323 3.47 0.98 -17.27
C TYR A 323 4.81 1.71 -17.50
N ILE A 324 5.65 1.85 -16.47
CA ILE A 324 6.85 2.67 -16.57
C ILE A 324 8.06 1.87 -17.05
N VAL A 325 8.22 0.63 -16.57
CA VAL A 325 9.42 -0.16 -16.84
C VAL A 325 9.36 -0.74 -18.26
N CYS A 326 10.31 -0.37 -19.10
CA CYS A 326 10.31 -0.71 -20.52
C CYS A 326 10.25 -2.22 -20.79
N ASP A 327 11.00 -3.01 -20.01
CA ASP A 327 11.03 -4.47 -20.14
C ASP A 327 9.64 -5.09 -19.95
N TYR A 328 8.86 -4.60 -18.97
CA TYR A 328 7.50 -5.05 -18.73
C TYR A 328 6.54 -4.61 -19.84
N ARG A 329 6.64 -3.37 -20.33
CA ARG A 329 5.84 -2.92 -21.47
C ARG A 329 6.08 -3.75 -22.72
N ASN A 330 7.34 -4.06 -23.01
CA ASN A 330 7.71 -4.85 -24.19
C ASN A 330 7.22 -6.28 -24.03
N ALA A 331 7.34 -6.87 -22.84
CA ALA A 331 6.78 -8.18 -22.53
C ALA A 331 5.25 -8.23 -22.74
N ILE A 332 4.51 -7.19 -22.29
CA ILE A 332 3.06 -7.09 -22.52
C ILE A 332 2.74 -7.04 -24.01
N LYS A 333 3.44 -6.19 -24.78
CA LYS A 333 3.23 -6.08 -26.24
C LYS A 333 3.45 -7.42 -26.94
N TYR A 334 4.55 -8.10 -26.61
CA TYR A 334 4.87 -9.41 -27.16
C TYR A 334 3.75 -10.43 -26.87
N VAL A 335 3.26 -10.49 -25.62
CA VAL A 335 2.17 -11.40 -25.24
C VAL A 335 0.88 -11.07 -25.98
N LEU A 336 0.53 -9.77 -26.13
CA LEU A 336 -0.65 -9.34 -26.88
C LEU A 336 -0.55 -9.69 -28.37
N GLU A 337 0.61 -9.48 -29.00
CA GLU A 337 0.85 -9.83 -30.40
C GLU A 337 0.78 -11.35 -30.61
N SER A 338 1.38 -12.13 -29.71
CA SER A 338 1.33 -13.60 -29.73
C SER A 338 -0.09 -14.14 -29.56
N MET A 339 -0.89 -13.56 -28.66
CA MET A 339 -2.30 -13.94 -28.51
C MET A 339 -3.10 -13.58 -29.75
N LYS A 340 -2.85 -12.40 -30.35
CA LYS A 340 -3.53 -11.98 -31.58
C LYS A 340 -3.19 -12.91 -32.75
N SER A 341 -1.94 -13.37 -32.89
CA SER A 341 -1.58 -14.32 -33.93
C SER A 341 -2.23 -15.68 -33.71
N VAL A 342 -2.33 -16.17 -32.47
CA VAL A 342 -3.02 -17.43 -32.17
C VAL A 342 -4.55 -17.33 -32.38
N CYS A 343 -5.16 -16.20 -32.08
CA CYS A 343 -6.60 -16.00 -32.29
C CYS A 343 -6.99 -15.76 -33.76
N MET A 344 -6.12 -15.12 -34.56
CA MET A 344 -6.40 -14.89 -35.99
C MET A 344 -5.96 -16.04 -36.89
N SER A 345 -5.01 -16.87 -36.45
CA SER A 345 -4.58 -18.06 -37.18
C SER A 345 -5.18 -19.30 -36.51
N GLY A 346 -6.22 -19.89 -37.10
CA GLY A 346 -6.70 -21.24 -36.76
C GLY A 346 -5.71 -22.37 -37.08
N GLY A 347 -4.40 -22.08 -37.10
CA GLY A 347 -3.33 -22.99 -37.46
C GLY A 347 -2.00 -22.46 -36.92
N TYR A 348 -1.30 -23.30 -36.18
CA TYR A 348 0.05 -23.04 -35.68
C TYR A 348 0.99 -22.76 -36.86
N SER A 349 1.56 -21.55 -36.93
CA SER A 349 2.79 -21.31 -37.70
C SER A 349 3.94 -21.09 -36.72
N SER A 350 4.81 -22.08 -36.61
CA SER A 350 6.08 -22.01 -35.88
C SER A 350 7.03 -21.05 -36.59
N GLN A 351 6.88 -19.75 -36.35
CA GLN A 351 7.99 -18.81 -36.47
C GLN A 351 8.66 -18.71 -35.11
N GLU A 352 9.94 -19.09 -35.03
CA GLU A 352 10.80 -18.70 -33.90
C GLU A 352 10.94 -17.17 -33.93
N VAL A 353 10.00 -16.49 -33.27
CA VAL A 353 10.07 -15.05 -33.07
C VAL A 353 11.09 -14.82 -31.96
N SER A 354 12.24 -14.33 -32.35
CA SER A 354 13.34 -14.03 -31.44
C SER A 354 12.96 -12.92 -30.45
N PHE A 355 13.32 -13.12 -29.18
CA PHE A 355 12.91 -12.27 -28.06
C PHE A 355 13.37 -10.81 -28.25
N PRO A 356 12.49 -9.80 -28.14
CA PRO A 356 12.90 -8.41 -28.18
C PRO A 356 13.69 -8.06 -26.92
N ILE A 357 14.99 -7.80 -27.09
CA ILE A 357 15.85 -7.26 -26.03
C ILE A 357 15.71 -5.74 -26.06
N CYS A 358 15.54 -5.12 -24.90
CA CYS A 358 15.60 -3.67 -24.79
C CYS A 358 17.03 -3.21 -25.09
N THR A 359 17.28 -2.74 -26.31
CA THR A 359 18.55 -2.10 -26.66
C THR A 359 18.59 -0.71 -26.04
N THR A 360 19.80 -0.15 -25.89
CA THR A 360 20.06 1.17 -25.32
C THR A 360 19.15 2.28 -25.88
N ASN A 361 18.59 2.12 -27.10
CA ASN A 361 17.74 3.10 -27.79
C ASN A 361 16.21 2.89 -27.68
N ASN A 362 15.67 1.98 -26.86
CA ASN A 362 14.21 1.68 -26.81
C ASN A 362 13.60 1.25 -28.17
N GLN A 363 14.41 0.80 -29.12
CA GLN A 363 13.95 0.23 -30.39
C GLN A 363 13.91 -1.30 -30.27
N MET A 364 12.86 -1.91 -30.83
CA MET A 364 12.82 -3.35 -31.02
C MET A 364 13.91 -3.73 -32.03
N VAL A 365 14.88 -4.52 -31.59
CA VAL A 365 15.84 -5.16 -32.48
C VAL A 365 15.66 -6.66 -32.31
N TYR A 366 15.18 -7.30 -33.37
CA TYR A 366 15.20 -8.75 -33.49
C TYR A 366 16.65 -9.14 -33.84
N PRO A 367 17.27 -10.14 -33.17
CA PRO A 367 18.59 -10.60 -33.55
C PRO A 367 18.54 -11.11 -34.99
N HIS A 368 19.34 -10.48 -35.86
CA HIS A 368 19.55 -10.97 -37.23
C HIS A 368 20.28 -12.31 -37.17
N HIS A 369 19.66 -13.37 -37.70
CA HIS A 369 20.41 -14.53 -38.13
C HIS A 369 21.26 -14.14 -39.34
N THR A 370 22.58 -14.06 -39.16
CA THR A 370 23.52 -14.22 -40.27
C THR A 370 23.38 -15.66 -40.76
N THR A 371 22.56 -15.87 -41.79
CA THR A 371 22.67 -17.05 -42.63
C THR A 371 24.02 -16.95 -43.34
N GLY A 372 24.98 -17.74 -42.89
CA GLY A 372 26.21 -17.99 -43.63
C GLY A 372 25.87 -18.57 -45.01
N VAL A 373 26.63 -18.08 -45.98
CA VAL A 373 26.64 -18.44 -47.40
C VAL A 373 26.68 -19.95 -47.63
#